data_AF-A0A0C3GKH2-F1
#
_entry.id   AF-A0A0C3GKH2-F1
#
_cell.length_a   1.000
_cell.length_b   1.000
_cell.length_c   1.000
_cell.angle_alpha   90.00
_cell.angle_beta   90.00
_cell.angle_gamma   90.00
#
_symmetry.space_group_name_H-M   'P 1'
#
loop_
_entity.id
_entity.type
_entity.pdbx_description
1 polymer ?
#
loop_
_entity_poly.entity_id
_entity_poly.type
_entity_poly.pdbx_seq_one_letter_code
_entity_poly.pdbx_strand_id
1 'polypeptide(L)'
;MNAPEAVNRGTLRKRSQMGCITCKIRHVKCDEGKPSCHRCKSTGRRCDGYVAPKYPPPVAILVVSTGSGRTECDLKSQRAFHFFREICAPVLSTRSSSTLWNSLLLQACHNDESIKHLVIATSALSFDRQFESDHSQESVLFLMHYGRALQLLGHCQQPNTTFFLMACLLLATCDELRQNIIGAYQHIEAGKRILSSYYAQKSRAMIDAEMEEISLAFSQLSSSTTTINNYDTTVRRIQ
;
A
#
# COMPACT_ATOMS: atom_id res chain seq x y z
N MET A 1 59.63 -9.14 33.88
CA MET A 1 58.68 -10.06 33.24
C MET A 1 57.29 -9.52 33.55
N ASN A 2 56.44 -8.98 32.69
CA ASN A 2 56.42 -8.65 31.26
C ASN A 2 55.56 -7.36 31.11
N ALA A 3 55.99 -6.43 30.26
CA ALA A 3 55.11 -5.48 29.56
C ALA A 3 54.66 -6.17 28.22
N PRO A 4 53.72 -5.67 27.38
CA PRO A 4 53.29 -4.26 27.24
C PRO A 4 51.81 -3.97 26.87
N GLU A 5 51.49 -2.68 26.92
CA GLU A 5 50.65 -1.82 26.05
C GLU A 5 49.51 -2.41 25.17
N ALA A 6 48.34 -1.75 25.20
CA ALA A 6 47.59 -1.41 23.97
C ALA A 6 46.56 -0.27 24.19
N VAL A 7 46.97 0.90 23.71
CA VAL A 7 46.23 2.03 23.10
C VAL A 7 44.73 1.85 22.78
N ASN A 8 43.96 2.84 23.26
CA ASN A 8 42.90 3.63 22.60
C ASN A 8 42.00 2.92 21.58
N ARG A 9 40.68 3.00 21.80
CA ARG A 9 39.75 3.32 20.72
C ARG A 9 38.55 4.04 21.30
N GLY A 10 38.50 5.36 21.08
CA GLY A 10 37.26 6.12 21.09
C GLY A 10 36.25 5.44 20.17
N THR A 11 35.45 4.53 20.72
CA THR A 11 34.24 4.08 20.06
C THR A 11 33.35 5.30 20.02
N LEU A 12 33.09 5.82 18.82
CA LEU A 12 31.98 6.74 18.55
C LEU A 12 30.75 6.15 19.23
N ARG A 13 30.47 6.63 20.44
CA ARG A 13 29.48 6.03 21.33
C ARG A 13 28.14 6.34 20.71
N LYS A 14 27.58 5.38 19.95
CA LYS A 14 26.28 5.51 19.29
C LYS A 14 25.31 6.09 20.30
N ARG A 15 24.88 7.33 20.08
CA ARG A 15 23.88 7.99 20.92
C ARG A 15 22.64 7.09 20.88
N SER A 16 22.18 6.62 22.03
CA SER A 16 20.97 5.82 22.13
C SER A 16 19.82 6.61 21.52
N GLN A 17 19.38 6.18 20.33
CA GLN A 17 18.43 6.92 19.49
C GLN A 17 17.05 7.01 20.17
N MET A 18 16.81 6.16 21.18
CA MET A 18 15.54 5.98 21.89
C MET A 18 15.49 6.57 23.30
N GLY A 19 16.51 7.33 23.74
CA GLY A 19 16.47 7.99 25.04
C GLY A 19 15.36 9.05 25.17
N CYS A 20 14.86 9.28 26.40
CA CYS A 20 13.88 10.32 26.67
C CYS A 20 14.44 11.72 26.35
N ILE A 21 13.57 12.67 26.08
CA ILE A 21 13.94 14.03 25.67
C ILE A 21 14.86 14.67 26.71
N THR A 22 14.50 14.57 27.99
CA THR A 22 15.28 15.13 29.10
C THR A 22 16.68 14.52 29.21
N CYS A 23 16.83 13.20 29.04
CA CYS A 23 18.16 12.55 29.07
C CYS A 23 19.01 12.91 27.85
N LYS A 24 18.38 13.08 26.67
CA LYS A 24 19.05 13.52 25.44
C LYS A 24 19.59 14.93 25.58
N ILE A 25 18.77 15.88 26.07
CA ILE A 25 19.20 17.26 26.36
C ILE A 25 20.38 17.28 27.34
N ARG A 26 20.33 16.40 28.34
CA ARG A 26 21.39 16.28 29.35
C ARG A 26 22.63 15.51 28.88
N HIS A 27 22.65 14.98 27.66
CA HIS A 27 23.71 14.13 27.14
C HIS A 27 24.09 12.94 28.05
N VAL A 28 23.10 12.39 28.76
CA VAL A 28 23.27 11.21 29.63
C VAL A 28 22.54 10.00 29.06
N LYS A 29 23.08 8.79 29.22
CA LYS A 29 22.42 7.55 28.81
C LYS A 29 21.03 7.43 29.46
N CYS A 30 19.99 7.15 28.68
CA CYS A 30 18.66 6.90 29.21
C CYS A 30 18.53 5.41 29.54
N ASP A 31 17.80 5.09 30.61
CA ASP A 31 17.40 3.72 30.97
C ASP A 31 16.11 3.26 30.26
N GLU A 32 15.48 4.15 29.49
CA GLU A 32 14.33 3.88 28.61
C GLU A 32 13.04 3.38 29.32
N GLY A 33 12.97 3.50 30.66
CA GLY A 33 11.76 3.21 31.43
C GLY A 33 10.56 4.07 31.04
N LYS A 34 9.37 3.46 30.94
CA LYS A 34 8.08 4.12 30.66
C LYS A 34 7.18 4.05 31.90
N PRO A 35 6.31 5.05 32.17
CA PRO A 35 6.08 6.29 31.41
C PRO A 35 7.17 7.35 31.60
N SER A 36 8.08 7.15 32.55
CA SER A 36 9.22 8.04 32.84
C SER A 36 10.44 7.22 33.22
N CYS A 37 11.62 7.66 32.73
CA CYS A 37 12.86 6.96 32.98
C CYS A 37 13.27 7.09 34.45
N HIS A 38 13.92 6.04 34.98
CA HIS A 38 14.41 6.00 36.35
C HIS A 38 15.42 7.11 36.60
N ARG A 39 16.27 7.46 35.63
CA ARG A 39 17.28 8.52 35.79
C ARG A 39 16.66 9.92 35.95
N CYS A 40 15.49 10.19 35.37
CA CYS A 40 14.75 11.42 35.65
C CYS A 40 14.08 11.36 37.03
N LYS A 41 13.42 10.25 37.35
CA LYS A 41 12.77 10.03 38.66
C LYS A 41 13.75 10.15 39.82
N SER A 42 14.88 9.45 39.76
CA SER A 42 15.89 9.42 40.82
C SER A 42 16.57 10.77 41.04
N THR A 43 16.53 11.66 40.05
CA THR A 43 17.08 13.01 40.15
C THR A 43 16.02 14.08 40.39
N GLY A 44 14.78 13.67 40.70
CA GLY A 44 13.67 14.57 41.01
C GLY A 44 13.18 15.43 39.84
N ARG A 45 13.56 15.08 38.59
CA ARG A 45 13.22 15.87 37.41
C ARG A 45 12.00 15.30 36.70
N ARG A 46 11.15 16.19 36.18
CA ARG A 46 10.08 15.81 35.26
C ARG A 46 10.69 15.21 34.00
N CYS A 47 10.24 14.01 33.64
CA CYS A 47 10.63 13.36 32.40
C CYS A 47 9.69 13.83 31.29
N ASP A 48 10.21 14.54 30.30
CA ASP A 48 9.40 15.08 29.18
C ASP A 48 9.01 14.00 28.16
N GLY A 49 9.17 12.72 28.52
CA GLY A 49 8.79 11.58 27.70
C GLY A 49 9.75 11.29 26.56
N TYR A 50 9.26 10.49 25.61
CA TYR A 50 10.01 10.00 24.46
C TYR A 50 9.45 10.62 23.18
N VAL A 51 10.33 10.99 22.25
CA VAL A 51 9.90 11.52 20.95
C VAL A 51 9.20 10.41 20.17
N ALA A 52 7.92 10.59 19.87
CA ALA A 52 7.23 9.75 18.91
C ALA A 52 7.80 10.04 17.50
N PRO A 53 8.02 9.01 16.65
CA PRO A 53 8.45 9.24 15.27
C PRO A 53 7.45 10.15 14.54
N LYS A 54 7.94 11.17 13.83
CA LYS A 54 7.13 12.19 13.10
C LYS A 54 6.49 11.67 11.81
N TYR A 55 6.46 10.36 11.60
CA TYR A 55 5.70 9.71 10.56
C TYR A 55 5.05 8.50 11.20
N PRO A 56 3.75 8.23 10.98
CA PRO A 56 3.26 6.90 11.28
C PRO A 56 4.08 5.95 10.40
N PRO A 57 4.77 4.93 10.95
CA PRO A 57 5.05 3.79 10.11
C PRO A 57 3.67 3.31 9.62
N PRO A 58 3.43 3.12 8.31
CA PRO A 58 2.38 2.19 7.94
C PRO A 58 2.73 0.91 8.69
N VAL A 59 1.77 0.43 9.48
CA VAL A 59 1.93 -0.72 10.37
C VAL A 59 2.63 -1.81 9.57
N ALA A 60 3.92 -2.01 9.81
CA ALA A 60 4.59 -3.21 9.39
C ALA A 60 4.03 -4.27 10.33
N ILE A 61 2.86 -4.81 9.97
CA ILE A 61 2.43 -6.09 10.50
C ILE A 61 3.46 -7.07 9.94
N LEU A 62 4.56 -7.25 10.66
CA LEU A 62 5.41 -8.41 10.48
C LEU A 62 4.56 -9.58 10.96
N VAL A 63 3.73 -10.13 10.07
CA VAL A 63 3.20 -11.48 10.24
C VAL A 63 4.41 -12.40 10.14
N VAL A 64 5.04 -12.67 11.27
CA VAL A 64 6.05 -13.71 11.39
C VAL A 64 5.30 -15.03 11.24
N SER A 65 5.13 -15.49 10.00
CA SER A 65 4.66 -16.85 9.73
C SER A 65 5.76 -17.82 10.13
N THR A 66 5.58 -18.48 11.26
CA THR A 66 6.43 -19.56 11.74
C THR A 66 6.23 -20.80 10.85
N GLY A 67 7.25 -21.17 10.09
CA GLY A 67 7.60 -22.55 9.74
C GLY A 67 6.74 -23.35 8.73
N SER A 68 5.45 -23.10 8.55
CA SER A 68 4.59 -23.90 7.63
C SER A 68 3.77 -23.07 6.62
N GLY A 69 3.76 -21.74 6.76
CA GLY A 69 2.84 -20.85 6.04
C GLY A 69 3.26 -20.46 4.62
N ARG A 70 4.48 -20.79 4.16
CA ARG A 70 4.92 -20.41 2.80
C ARG A 70 4.10 -21.12 1.73
N THR A 71 3.94 -22.44 1.82
CA THR A 71 3.17 -23.23 0.86
C THR A 71 1.68 -22.90 0.91
N GLU A 72 1.12 -22.67 2.10
CA GLU A 72 -0.29 -22.29 2.24
C GLU A 72 -0.57 -20.87 1.72
N CYS A 73 0.31 -19.91 1.99
CA CYS A 73 0.22 -18.56 1.42
C CYS A 73 0.32 -18.62 -0.10
N ASP A 74 1.30 -19.36 -0.63
CA ASP A 74 1.47 -19.54 -2.08
C ASP A 74 0.22 -20.17 -2.73
N LEU A 75 -0.39 -21.18 -2.08
CA LEU A 75 -1.64 -21.79 -2.56
C LEU A 75 -2.83 -20.81 -2.50
N LYS A 76 -2.96 -20.01 -1.43
CA LYS A 76 -4.00 -18.98 -1.30
C LYS A 76 -3.83 -17.90 -2.38
N SER A 77 -2.61 -17.42 -2.59
CA SER A 77 -2.28 -16.47 -3.64
C SER A 77 -2.56 -17.03 -5.03
N GLN A 78 -2.24 -18.30 -5.28
CA GLN A 78 -2.54 -18.98 -6.55
C GLN A 78 -4.05 -19.10 -6.80
N ARG A 79 -4.82 -19.50 -5.76
CA ARG A 79 -6.29 -19.57 -5.86
C ARG A 79 -6.91 -18.21 -6.10
N ALA A 80 -6.45 -17.17 -5.40
CA ALA A 80 -6.89 -15.80 -5.61
C ALA A 80 -6.57 -15.32 -7.04
N PHE A 81 -5.37 -15.59 -7.55
CA PHE A 81 -5.05 -15.26 -8.94
C PHE A 81 -5.95 -15.99 -9.95
N HIS A 82 -6.24 -17.27 -9.73
CA HIS A 82 -7.16 -18.04 -10.56
C HIS A 82 -8.59 -17.49 -10.48
N PHE A 83 -9.07 -17.16 -9.29
CA PHE A 83 -10.38 -16.55 -9.08
C PHE A 83 -10.48 -15.19 -9.78
N PHE A 84 -9.41 -14.40 -9.77
CA PHE A 84 -9.38 -13.16 -10.53
C PHE A 84 -9.62 -13.41 -12.02
N ARG A 85 -8.89 -14.37 -12.60
CA ARG A 85 -8.99 -14.69 -14.03
C ARG A 85 -10.38 -15.18 -14.43
N GLU A 86 -10.95 -16.10 -13.66
CA GLU A 86 -12.20 -16.76 -14.02
C GLU A 86 -13.45 -15.97 -13.61
N ILE A 87 -13.36 -15.11 -12.59
CA ILE A 87 -14.54 -14.46 -11.99
C ILE A 87 -14.38 -12.95 -11.91
N CYS A 88 -13.33 -12.42 -11.25
CA CYS A 88 -13.23 -10.96 -11.06
C CYS A 88 -13.09 -10.22 -12.39
N ALA A 89 -12.20 -10.67 -13.28
CA ALA A 89 -11.94 -10.00 -14.55
C ALA A 89 -13.18 -9.97 -15.45
N PRO A 90 -13.94 -11.07 -15.65
CA PRO A 90 -15.22 -11.03 -16.34
C PRO A 90 -16.22 -10.06 -15.70
N VAL A 91 -16.36 -10.05 -14.37
CA VAL A 91 -17.29 -9.13 -13.69
C VAL A 91 -16.87 -7.68 -13.88
N LEU A 92 -15.58 -7.36 -13.73
CA LEU A 92 -15.06 -6.01 -13.92
C LEU A 92 -15.14 -5.56 -15.38
N SER A 93 -15.05 -6.49 -16.33
CA SER A 93 -15.26 -6.20 -17.76
C SER A 93 -16.68 -5.78 -18.10
N THR A 94 -17.68 -6.13 -17.28
CA THR A 94 -19.06 -5.63 -17.50
C THR A 94 -19.19 -4.14 -17.17
N ARG A 95 -18.32 -3.64 -16.29
CA ARG A 95 -18.31 -2.23 -15.86
C ARG A 95 -17.38 -1.37 -16.70
N SER A 96 -16.40 -1.98 -17.38
CA SER A 96 -15.28 -1.28 -17.98
C SER A 96 -14.72 -2.02 -19.23
N SER A 97 -13.47 -1.77 -19.63
CA SER A 97 -12.85 -2.39 -20.80
C SER A 97 -12.61 -3.90 -20.61
N SER A 98 -13.18 -4.73 -21.50
CA SER A 98 -12.96 -6.18 -21.48
C SER A 98 -11.51 -6.57 -21.80
N THR A 99 -10.92 -5.93 -22.81
CA THR A 99 -9.52 -6.15 -23.21
C THR A 99 -8.56 -5.88 -22.05
N LEU A 100 -8.85 -4.83 -21.28
CA LEU A 100 -8.04 -4.46 -20.12
C LEU A 100 -8.04 -5.55 -19.05
N TRP A 101 -9.21 -5.98 -18.57
CA TRP A 101 -9.33 -6.91 -17.45
C TRP A 101 -8.96 -8.35 -17.83
N ASN A 102 -9.39 -8.81 -19.02
CA ASN A 102 -9.25 -10.20 -19.43
C ASN A 102 -7.91 -10.51 -20.13
N SER A 103 -7.18 -9.50 -20.62
CA SER A 103 -5.92 -9.71 -21.34
C SER A 103 -4.78 -8.85 -20.79
N LEU A 104 -4.89 -7.52 -20.88
CA LEU A 104 -3.76 -6.62 -20.59
C LEU A 104 -3.26 -6.75 -19.15
N LEU A 105 -4.18 -6.80 -18.18
CA LEU A 105 -3.82 -6.97 -16.78
C LEU A 105 -3.18 -8.33 -16.47
N LEU A 106 -3.67 -9.41 -17.10
CA LEU A 106 -3.09 -10.74 -16.92
C LEU A 106 -1.69 -10.82 -17.51
N GLN A 107 -1.47 -10.20 -18.68
CA GLN A 107 -0.15 -10.07 -19.30
C GLN A 107 0.78 -9.22 -18.43
N ALA A 108 0.29 -8.09 -17.90
CA ALA A 108 1.05 -7.23 -17.00
C ALA A 108 1.48 -7.96 -15.71
N CYS A 109 0.66 -8.86 -15.17
CA CYS A 109 1.05 -9.68 -14.01
C CYS A 109 2.27 -10.58 -14.25
N HIS A 110 2.58 -10.93 -15.49
CA HIS A 110 3.78 -11.72 -15.83
C HIS A 110 5.04 -10.85 -15.92
N ASN A 111 4.86 -9.55 -16.17
CA ASN A 111 5.94 -8.60 -16.42
C ASN A 111 6.22 -7.69 -15.21
N ASP A 112 5.24 -7.48 -14.34
CA ASP A 112 5.33 -6.59 -13.19
C ASP A 112 4.72 -7.23 -11.93
N GLU A 113 5.58 -7.43 -10.93
CA GLU A 113 5.18 -8.05 -9.66
C GLU A 113 4.23 -7.18 -8.86
N SER A 114 4.28 -5.85 -8.98
CA SER A 114 3.36 -4.97 -8.25
C SER A 114 1.92 -5.14 -8.75
N ILE A 115 1.73 -5.29 -10.07
CA ILE A 115 0.43 -5.57 -10.68
C ILE A 115 -0.09 -6.92 -10.24
N LYS A 116 0.76 -7.96 -10.25
CA LYS A 116 0.39 -9.29 -9.77
C LYS A 116 -0.07 -9.27 -8.31
N HIS A 117 0.65 -8.56 -7.45
CA HIS A 117 0.25 -8.38 -6.06
C HIS A 117 -1.10 -7.66 -5.94
N LEU A 118 -1.34 -6.59 -6.71
CA LEU A 118 -2.63 -5.90 -6.70
C LEU A 118 -3.77 -6.79 -7.19
N VAL A 119 -3.57 -7.56 -8.25
CA VAL A 119 -4.58 -8.52 -8.77
C VAL A 119 -4.98 -9.54 -7.70
N ILE A 120 -4.01 -10.11 -6.99
CA ILE A 120 -4.27 -11.04 -5.88
C ILE A 120 -5.03 -10.33 -4.76
N ALA A 121 -4.65 -9.11 -4.41
CA ALA A 121 -5.32 -8.31 -3.38
C ALA A 121 -6.78 -8.02 -3.75
N THR A 122 -7.05 -7.55 -4.98
CA THR A 122 -8.40 -7.31 -5.50
C THR A 122 -9.24 -8.58 -5.42
N SER A 123 -8.67 -9.72 -5.82
CA SER A 123 -9.37 -10.99 -5.74
C SER A 123 -9.66 -11.43 -4.31
N ALA A 124 -8.73 -11.23 -3.38
CA ALA A 124 -8.93 -11.61 -1.98
C ALA A 124 -10.14 -10.88 -1.38
N LEU A 125 -10.28 -9.57 -1.66
CA LEU A 125 -11.44 -8.78 -1.23
C LEU A 125 -12.75 -9.27 -1.87
N SER A 126 -12.72 -9.56 -3.17
CA SER A 126 -13.91 -10.03 -3.88
C SER A 126 -14.36 -11.42 -3.41
N PHE A 127 -13.39 -12.30 -3.12
CA PHE A 127 -13.64 -13.65 -2.64
C PHE A 127 -14.30 -13.64 -1.26
N ASP A 128 -13.74 -12.86 -0.31
CA ASP A 128 -14.28 -12.74 1.05
C ASP A 128 -15.72 -12.17 1.04
N ARG A 129 -16.03 -11.30 0.07
CA ARG A 129 -17.38 -10.73 -0.09
C ARG A 129 -18.40 -11.71 -0.68
N GLN A 130 -17.97 -12.69 -1.48
CA GLN A 130 -18.86 -13.67 -2.11
C GLN A 130 -19.14 -14.90 -1.23
N PHE A 131 -18.21 -15.29 -0.36
CA PHE A 131 -18.26 -16.59 0.33
C PHE A 131 -18.43 -16.54 1.85
N GLU A 132 -18.84 -15.39 2.42
CA GLU A 132 -19.26 -15.20 3.83
C GLU A 132 -18.54 -16.12 4.84
N SER A 133 -17.28 -15.83 5.15
CA SER A 133 -16.61 -16.40 6.31
C SER A 133 -16.04 -15.28 7.18
N ASP A 134 -16.75 -14.98 8.28
CA ASP A 134 -16.31 -14.11 9.38
C ASP A 134 -15.83 -12.69 8.96
N HIS A 135 -16.79 -11.77 8.78
CA HIS A 135 -16.57 -10.37 8.38
C HIS A 135 -15.76 -9.49 9.35
N SER A 136 -15.15 -10.08 10.39
CA SER A 136 -14.51 -9.32 11.47
C SER A 136 -13.04 -8.98 11.23
N GLN A 137 -12.37 -9.57 10.23
CA GLN A 137 -10.97 -9.28 9.92
C GLN A 137 -10.75 -9.03 8.41
N GLU A 138 -10.14 -7.90 8.08
CA GLU A 138 -9.64 -7.62 6.73
C GLU A 138 -8.68 -8.74 6.33
N SER A 139 -8.91 -9.36 5.16
CA SER A 139 -8.14 -10.53 4.70
C SER A 139 -6.65 -10.32 4.91
N VAL A 140 -6.01 -11.16 5.73
CA VAL A 140 -4.54 -11.11 5.91
C VAL A 140 -3.83 -11.20 4.55
N LEU A 141 -4.41 -11.97 3.62
CA LEU A 141 -3.93 -12.09 2.25
C LEU A 141 -4.03 -10.75 1.48
N PHE A 142 -5.15 -10.03 1.62
CA PHE A 142 -5.31 -8.69 1.04
C PHE A 142 -4.25 -7.75 1.59
N LEU A 143 -4.14 -7.60 2.91
CA LEU A 143 -3.20 -6.65 3.53
C LEU A 143 -1.75 -6.92 3.12
N MET A 144 -1.35 -8.19 3.11
CA MET A 144 -0.03 -8.63 2.67
C MET A 144 0.27 -8.23 1.21
N HIS A 145 -0.61 -8.59 0.28
CA HIS A 145 -0.40 -8.33 -1.14
C HIS A 145 -0.57 -6.85 -1.49
N TYR A 146 -1.56 -6.17 -0.92
CA TYR A 146 -1.79 -4.73 -1.10
C TYR A 146 -0.60 -3.90 -0.61
N GLY A 147 -0.14 -4.15 0.61
CA GLY A 147 1.04 -3.47 1.17
C GLY A 147 2.31 -3.73 0.37
N ARG A 148 2.51 -4.98 -0.09
CA ARG A 148 3.66 -5.33 -0.93
C ARG A 148 3.64 -4.62 -2.28
N ALA A 149 2.48 -4.52 -2.93
CA ALA A 149 2.34 -3.78 -4.18
C ALA A 149 2.71 -2.31 -4.01
N LEU A 150 2.19 -1.64 -2.97
CA LEU A 150 2.50 -0.23 -2.70
C LEU A 150 3.99 -0.01 -2.43
N GLN A 151 4.64 -0.93 -1.72
CA GLN A 151 6.09 -0.88 -1.53
C GLN A 151 6.84 -0.98 -2.86
N LEU A 152 6.46 -1.92 -3.73
CA LEU A 152 7.11 -2.10 -5.04
C LEU A 152 6.94 -0.87 -5.93
N LEU A 153 5.72 -0.32 -5.99
CA LEU A 153 5.43 0.92 -6.73
C LEU A 153 6.22 2.11 -6.16
N GLY A 154 6.29 2.24 -4.84
CA GLY A 154 7.00 3.35 -4.18
C GLY A 154 8.52 3.32 -4.33
N HIS A 155 9.11 2.17 -4.63
CA HIS A 155 10.56 2.02 -4.83
C HIS A 155 10.97 1.93 -6.31
N CYS A 156 10.03 2.06 -7.24
CA CYS A 156 10.32 1.95 -8.66
C CYS A 156 11.15 3.16 -9.15
N GLN A 157 12.36 2.90 -9.66
CA GLN A 157 13.26 3.94 -10.18
C GLN A 157 12.91 4.38 -11.61
N GLN A 158 12.30 3.49 -12.41
CA GLN A 158 11.84 3.77 -13.76
C GLN A 158 10.39 3.28 -13.93
N PRO A 159 9.41 4.14 -13.63
CA PRO A 159 8.01 3.74 -13.69
C PRO A 159 7.57 3.54 -15.13
N ASN A 160 7.15 2.32 -15.48
CA ASN A 160 6.42 2.09 -16.72
C ASN A 160 5.02 2.71 -16.56
N THR A 161 4.73 3.75 -17.35
CA THR A 161 3.46 4.49 -17.29
C THR A 161 2.25 3.58 -17.42
N THR A 162 2.29 2.57 -18.30
CA THR A 162 1.19 1.63 -18.51
C THR A 162 0.89 0.85 -17.23
N PHE A 163 1.92 0.30 -16.58
CA PHE A 163 1.74 -0.46 -15.34
C PHE A 163 1.28 0.44 -14.19
N PHE A 164 1.80 1.66 -14.07
CA PHE A 164 1.32 2.60 -13.05
C PHE A 164 -0.17 2.95 -13.24
N LEU A 165 -0.62 3.10 -14.48
CA LEU A 165 -2.04 3.34 -14.76
C LEU A 165 -2.91 2.11 -14.44
N MET A 166 -2.46 0.90 -14.79
CA MET A 166 -3.13 -0.33 -14.38
C MET A 166 -3.18 -0.49 -12.86
N ALA A 167 -2.11 -0.12 -12.15
CA ALA A 167 -2.06 -0.11 -10.70
C ALA A 167 -3.08 0.87 -10.10
N CYS A 168 -3.20 2.09 -10.66
CA CYS A 168 -4.22 3.05 -10.26
C CYS A 168 -5.65 2.48 -10.42
N LEU A 169 -5.93 1.77 -11.53
CA LEU A 169 -7.23 1.12 -11.73
C LEU A 169 -7.49 0.04 -10.67
N LEU A 170 -6.52 -0.85 -10.42
CA LEU A 170 -6.65 -1.90 -9.42
C LEU A 170 -6.80 -1.34 -8.00
N LEU A 171 -6.03 -0.32 -7.63
CA LEU A 171 -6.15 0.35 -6.33
C LEU A 171 -7.53 1.00 -6.17
N ALA A 172 -8.03 1.67 -7.21
CA ALA A 172 -9.38 2.22 -7.21
C ALA A 172 -10.43 1.13 -7.00
N THR A 173 -10.30 -0.02 -7.69
CA THR A 173 -11.23 -1.15 -7.48
C THR A 173 -11.14 -1.74 -6.07
N CYS A 174 -9.95 -1.82 -5.47
CA CYS A 174 -9.81 -2.28 -4.09
C CYS A 174 -10.52 -1.33 -3.12
N ASP A 175 -10.36 -0.02 -3.31
CA ASP A 175 -11.04 0.97 -2.49
C ASP A 175 -12.56 0.95 -2.68
N GLU A 176 -13.07 0.76 -3.92
CA GLU A 176 -14.50 0.56 -4.16
C GLU A 176 -15.04 -0.67 -3.43
N LEU A 177 -14.32 -1.81 -3.50
CA LEU A 177 -14.73 -3.04 -2.81
C LEU A 177 -14.80 -2.87 -1.29
N ARG A 178 -13.91 -2.05 -0.72
CA ARG A 178 -13.91 -1.68 0.71
C ARG A 178 -14.83 -0.50 1.05
N GLN A 179 -15.61 0.01 0.09
CA GLN A 179 -16.49 1.18 0.26
C GLN A 179 -15.75 2.48 0.61
N ASN A 180 -14.46 2.58 0.30
CA ASN A 180 -13.65 3.79 0.44
C ASN A 180 -13.74 4.66 -0.84
N ILE A 181 -14.86 5.37 -0.99
CA ILE A 181 -15.14 6.18 -2.18
C ILE A 181 -14.07 7.26 -2.41
N ILE A 182 -13.57 7.86 -1.33
CA ILE A 182 -12.56 8.92 -1.40
C ILE A 182 -11.24 8.37 -1.95
N GLY A 183 -10.79 7.21 -1.45
CA GLY A 183 -9.58 6.55 -1.96
C GLY A 183 -9.70 6.18 -3.44
N ALA A 184 -10.83 5.57 -3.81
CA ALA A 184 -11.11 5.22 -5.20
C ALA A 184 -11.04 6.44 -6.13
N TYR A 185 -11.68 7.54 -5.73
CA TYR A 185 -11.64 8.80 -6.48
C TYR A 185 -10.21 9.36 -6.60
N GLN A 186 -9.43 9.34 -5.51
CA GLN A 186 -8.05 9.82 -5.52
C GLN A 186 -7.17 9.02 -6.50
N HIS A 187 -7.35 7.69 -6.57
CA HIS A 187 -6.63 6.84 -7.51
C HIS A 187 -7.04 7.09 -8.97
N ILE A 188 -8.34 7.30 -9.23
CA ILE A 188 -8.85 7.66 -10.56
C ILE A 188 -8.28 9.00 -11.03
N GLU A 189 -8.34 10.03 -10.18
CA GLU A 189 -7.83 11.37 -10.54
C GLU A 189 -6.29 11.41 -10.65
N ALA A 190 -5.57 10.62 -9.85
CA ALA A 190 -4.14 10.44 -10.03
C ALA A 190 -3.82 9.80 -11.41
N GLY A 191 -4.54 8.73 -11.77
CA GLY A 191 -4.39 8.07 -13.07
C GLY A 191 -4.69 8.99 -14.25
N LYS A 192 -5.77 9.78 -14.18
CA LYS A 192 -6.10 10.76 -15.23
C LYS A 192 -5.02 11.83 -15.41
N ARG A 193 -4.40 12.30 -14.33
CA ARG A 193 -3.26 13.24 -14.40
C ARG A 193 -2.02 12.62 -15.06
N ILE A 194 -1.79 11.32 -14.85
CA ILE A 194 -0.71 10.59 -15.52
C ILE A 194 -1.03 10.38 -17.00
N LEU A 195 -2.29 10.06 -17.35
CA LEU A 195 -2.73 9.94 -18.74
C LEU A 195 -2.59 11.27 -19.50
N SER A 196 -2.99 12.39 -18.88
CA SER A 196 -2.89 13.70 -19.53
C SER A 196 -1.43 14.11 -19.77
N SER A 197 -0.53 13.82 -18.83
CA SER A 197 0.91 14.07 -19.02
C SER A 197 1.52 13.16 -20.08
N TYR A 198 1.10 11.90 -20.17
CA TYR A 198 1.52 10.96 -21.21
C TYR A 198 1.11 11.45 -22.61
N TYR A 199 -0.16 11.82 -22.80
CA TYR A 199 -0.64 12.34 -24.09
C TYR A 199 -0.06 13.70 -24.45
N ALA A 200 0.32 14.53 -23.47
CA ALA A 200 1.01 15.80 -23.74
C ALA A 200 2.43 15.60 -24.29
N GLN A 201 3.09 14.48 -23.94
CA GLN A 201 4.46 14.19 -24.36
C GLN A 201 4.53 13.34 -25.63
N LYS A 202 3.53 12.48 -25.90
CA LYS A 202 3.53 11.57 -27.04
C LYS A 202 2.67 12.13 -28.19
N SER A 203 3.21 12.13 -29.41
CA SER A 203 2.46 12.53 -30.61
C SER A 203 1.22 11.63 -30.81
N ARG A 204 0.07 12.24 -31.15
CA ARG A 204 -1.22 11.56 -31.33
C ARG A 204 -1.21 10.44 -32.38
N ALA A 205 -0.23 10.46 -33.29
CA ALA A 205 -0.01 9.41 -34.30
C ALA A 205 0.64 8.12 -33.74
N MET A 206 0.98 8.09 -32.44
CA MET A 206 1.75 7.02 -31.81
C MET A 206 1.08 6.52 -30.52
N ILE A 207 -0.25 6.71 -30.40
CA ILE A 207 -1.03 6.20 -29.28
C ILE A 207 -1.20 4.70 -29.46
N ASP A 208 -0.73 3.94 -28.48
CA ASP A 208 -0.78 2.48 -28.50
C ASP A 208 -2.19 2.03 -28.12
N ALA A 209 -2.73 1.00 -28.78
CA ALA A 209 -4.08 0.48 -28.53
C ALA A 209 -4.34 0.14 -27.04
N GLU A 210 -3.30 -0.29 -26.32
CA GLU A 210 -3.37 -0.57 -24.88
C GLU A 210 -3.72 0.69 -24.05
N MET A 211 -3.19 1.86 -24.44
CA MET A 211 -3.43 3.12 -23.74
C MET A 211 -4.84 3.65 -23.99
N GLU A 212 -5.42 3.38 -25.16
CA GLU A 212 -6.82 3.71 -25.44
C GLU A 212 -7.76 2.90 -24.54
N GLU A 213 -7.51 1.60 -24.38
CA GLU A 213 -8.28 0.72 -23.50
C GLU A 213 -8.19 1.16 -22.02
N ILE A 214 -6.98 1.54 -21.57
CA ILE A 214 -6.77 2.10 -20.23
C ILE A 214 -7.53 3.42 -20.06
N SER A 215 -7.45 4.31 -21.03
CA SER A 215 -8.14 5.61 -21.00
C SER A 215 -9.66 5.46 -20.98
N LEU A 216 -10.18 4.48 -21.73
CA LEU A 216 -11.60 4.13 -21.72
C LEU A 216 -12.03 3.65 -20.32
N ALA A 217 -11.21 2.80 -19.70
CA ALA A 217 -11.49 2.28 -18.36
C ALA A 217 -11.61 3.39 -17.30
N PHE A 218 -10.68 4.36 -17.28
CA PHE A 218 -10.76 5.52 -16.36
C PHE A 218 -12.01 6.37 -16.59
N SER A 219 -12.44 6.52 -17.84
CA SER A 219 -13.64 7.28 -18.19
C SER A 219 -14.91 6.62 -17.63
N GLN A 220 -15.04 5.30 -17.84
CA GLN A 220 -16.19 4.50 -17.38
C GLN A 220 -16.26 4.34 -15.86
N LEU A 221 -15.12 4.23 -15.18
CA LEU A 221 -15.10 4.17 -13.71
C LEU A 221 -15.47 5.52 -13.08
N SER A 222 -15.04 6.63 -13.69
CA SER A 222 -15.34 7.96 -13.14
C SER A 222 -16.82 8.36 -13.21
N SER A 223 -17.56 7.90 -14.23
CA SER A 223 -19.01 8.11 -14.31
C SER A 223 -19.75 7.38 -13.18
N SER A 224 -19.29 6.17 -12.83
CA SER A 224 -19.85 5.38 -11.72
C SER A 224 -19.62 6.04 -10.35
N THR A 225 -18.44 6.64 -10.13
CA THR A 225 -18.13 7.37 -8.88
C THR A 225 -18.93 8.69 -8.78
N THR A 226 -19.14 9.39 -9.90
CA THR A 226 -19.83 10.69 -9.93
C THR A 226 -21.32 10.59 -9.62
N THR A 227 -21.99 9.51 -10.07
CA THR A 227 -23.39 9.23 -9.71
C THR A 227 -23.62 9.06 -8.20
N ILE A 228 -22.60 8.63 -7.46
CA ILE A 228 -22.67 8.45 -5.99
C ILE A 228 -22.45 9.78 -5.25
N ASN A 229 -21.56 10.66 -5.76
CA ASN A 229 -21.36 12.00 -5.21
C ASN A 229 -22.62 12.89 -5.29
N ASN A 230 -23.44 12.70 -6.33
CA ASN A 230 -24.73 13.40 -6.45
C ASN A 230 -25.76 12.89 -5.43
N TYR A 231 -25.63 11.66 -4.94
CA TYR A 231 -26.49 11.12 -3.89
C TYR A 231 -26.14 11.73 -2.52
N ASP A 232 -24.85 11.86 -2.18
CA ASP A 232 -24.39 12.45 -0.91
C ASP A 232 -24.66 13.97 -0.83
N THR A 233 -24.54 14.70 -1.94
CA THR A 233 -24.94 16.14 -1.98
C THR A 233 -26.44 16.37 -1.86
N THR A 234 -27.27 15.42 -2.26
CA THR A 234 -28.73 15.51 -2.13
C THR A 234 -29.19 15.15 -0.71
N VAL A 235 -28.54 14.17 -0.06
CA VAL A 235 -28.84 13.78 1.33
C VAL A 235 -28.41 14.85 2.34
N ARG A 236 -27.30 15.56 2.11
CA ARG A 236 -26.85 16.68 2.97
C ARG A 236 -27.66 17.98 2.85
N ARG A 237 -28.64 18.05 1.94
CA ARG A 237 -29.55 19.21 1.80
C ARG A 237 -30.91 19.00 2.48
N ILE A 238 -31.17 17.82 3.02
CA ILE A 238 -32.46 17.43 3.63
C ILE A 238 -32.33 17.26 5.16
N GLN A 239 -31.17 17.58 5.74
CA GLN A 239 -30.96 17.73 7.19
C GLN A 239 -30.61 19.18 7.51
#